data_AF-A0A2P4Q7X4-F1
#
_entry.id   AF-A0A2P4Q7X4-F1
#
_cell.length_a   1.000
_cell.length_b   1.000
_cell.length_c   1.000
_cell.angle_alpha   90.00
_cell.angle_beta   90.00
_cell.angle_gamma   90.00
#
_symmetry.space_group_name_H-M   'P 1'
#
loop_
_entity.id
_entity.type
_entity.pdbx_description
1 polymer ?
#
loop_
_entity_poly.entity_id
_entity_poly.type
_entity_poly.pdbx_seq_one_letter_code
_entity_poly.pdbx_strand_id
1 'polypeptide(L)'
;MFIDFKTSLFATYLFLTGDSDALSNWSYLNRPPLVILIVLFSLLIVVYLMNLLIGLLSNAIEKNNNRVSYLIQKAQILAEIELFYMLPFQRRWKEWFPEVIYYYANLDEIRKEVKAMMERKEWNADVFPELKSDLLNKLYIQQNTENTAQQELNKLNIQQNTVQQDIAQNSDNQDFCRSH
;
A
#
# COMPACT_ATOMS: atom_id res chain seq x y z
N MET A 1 -29.74 -35.49 -8.46
CA MET A 1 -28.63 -34.65 -7.95
C MET A 1 -28.48 -34.70 -6.43
N PHE A 2 -29.55 -34.92 -5.65
CA PHE A 2 -29.48 -35.05 -4.19
C PHE A 2 -29.44 -36.51 -3.71
N ILE A 3 -28.46 -37.29 -4.16
CA ILE A 3 -28.34 -38.72 -3.82
C ILE A 3 -27.32 -38.90 -2.70
N ASP A 4 -26.14 -38.33 -2.88
CA ASP A 4 -25.05 -38.33 -1.90
C ASP A 4 -24.72 -36.91 -1.45
N PHE A 5 -24.06 -36.78 -0.29
CA PHE A 5 -23.67 -35.49 0.28
C PHE A 5 -22.86 -34.62 -0.70
N LYS A 6 -21.87 -35.21 -1.38
CA LYS A 6 -21.03 -34.51 -2.38
C LYS A 6 -21.87 -33.94 -3.53
N THR A 7 -22.79 -34.74 -4.05
CA THR A 7 -23.66 -34.34 -5.16
C THR A 7 -24.71 -33.31 -4.72
N SER A 8 -25.18 -33.41 -3.47
CA SER A 8 -26.09 -32.44 -2.86
C SER A 8 -25.43 -31.07 -2.67
N LEU A 9 -24.19 -31.05 -2.20
CA LEU A 9 -23.42 -29.81 -2.05
C LEU A 9 -23.14 -29.14 -3.41
N PHE A 10 -22.78 -29.93 -4.42
CA PHE A 10 -22.61 -29.45 -5.79
C PHE A 10 -23.92 -28.89 -6.38
N ALA A 11 -25.04 -29.58 -6.16
CA ALA A 11 -26.38 -29.10 -6.56
C ALA A 11 -26.74 -27.77 -5.90
N THR A 12 -26.36 -27.60 -4.63
CA THR A 12 -26.61 -26.36 -3.89
C THR A 12 -25.80 -25.20 -4.44
N TYR A 13 -24.54 -25.45 -4.83
CA TYR A 13 -23.69 -24.44 -5.49
C TYR A 13 -24.24 -24.03 -6.86
N LEU A 14 -24.66 -25.00 -7.69
CA LEU A 14 -25.33 -24.70 -8.96
C LEU A 14 -26.58 -23.83 -8.75
N PHE A 15 -27.39 -24.22 -7.76
CA PHE A 15 -28.60 -23.47 -7.43
C PHE A 15 -28.29 -22.05 -6.92
N LEU A 16 -27.22 -21.85 -6.14
CA LEU A 16 -26.74 -20.54 -5.71
C LEU A 16 -26.37 -19.64 -6.90
N THR A 17 -25.80 -20.21 -7.95
CA THR A 17 -25.47 -19.49 -9.19
C THR A 17 -26.67 -19.28 -10.14
N GLY A 18 -27.86 -19.72 -9.74
CA GLY A 18 -29.10 -19.58 -10.51
C GLY A 18 -29.37 -20.71 -11.51
N ASP A 19 -28.59 -21.79 -11.46
CA ASP A 19 -28.81 -22.95 -12.31
C ASP A 19 -29.95 -23.82 -11.74
N SER A 20 -31.07 -23.85 -12.46
CA SER A 20 -32.26 -24.61 -12.10
C SER A 20 -32.15 -26.10 -12.40
N ASP A 21 -31.13 -26.55 -13.14
CA ASP A 21 -30.94 -27.97 -13.46
C ASP A 21 -30.70 -28.81 -12.20
N ALA A 22 -30.26 -28.18 -11.11
CA ALA A 22 -30.19 -28.76 -9.77
C ALA A 22 -31.54 -29.30 -9.27
N LEU A 23 -32.65 -28.72 -9.74
CA LEU A 23 -34.02 -29.01 -9.34
C LEU A 23 -34.84 -29.73 -10.43
N SER A 24 -34.20 -30.13 -11.53
CA SER A 24 -34.82 -30.75 -12.71
C SER A 24 -35.68 -31.99 -12.42
N ASN A 25 -35.49 -32.66 -11.26
CA ASN A 25 -36.31 -33.80 -10.87
C ASN A 25 -37.65 -33.34 -10.27
N TRP A 26 -38.70 -33.42 -11.09
CA TRP A 26 -40.09 -33.13 -10.75
C TRP A 26 -40.63 -33.87 -9.50
N SER A 27 -40.03 -35.00 -9.11
CA SER A 27 -40.42 -35.71 -7.89
C SER A 27 -40.21 -34.89 -6.61
N TYR A 28 -39.35 -33.87 -6.63
CA TYR A 28 -39.11 -33.01 -5.46
C TYR A 28 -40.30 -32.07 -5.15
N LEU A 29 -41.07 -31.69 -6.17
CA LEU A 29 -42.25 -30.83 -6.02
C LEU A 29 -43.43 -31.57 -5.34
N ASN A 30 -43.40 -32.90 -5.32
CA ASN A 30 -44.42 -33.73 -4.66
C ASN A 30 -44.23 -33.83 -3.14
N ARG A 31 -43.18 -33.22 -2.58
CA ARG A 31 -42.88 -33.24 -1.14
C ARG A 31 -42.99 -31.82 -0.57
N PRO A 32 -44.06 -31.49 0.19
CA PRO A 32 -44.28 -30.13 0.69
C PRO A 32 -43.10 -29.51 1.46
N PRO A 33 -42.36 -30.23 2.33
CA PRO A 33 -41.21 -29.66 3.02
C PRO A 33 -40.07 -29.22 2.09
N LEU A 34 -39.84 -29.94 0.99
CA LEU A 34 -38.80 -29.60 0.01
C LEU A 34 -39.18 -28.33 -0.76
N VAL A 35 -40.45 -28.21 -1.14
CA VAL A 35 -40.97 -27.01 -1.82
C VAL A 35 -40.78 -25.78 -0.94
N ILE A 36 -41.11 -25.87 0.35
CA ILE A 36 -40.92 -24.77 1.30
C ILE A 36 -39.43 -24.40 1.40
N LEU A 37 -38.53 -25.38 1.49
CA LEU A 37 -37.09 -25.15 1.55
C LEU A 37 -36.56 -24.46 0.29
N ILE A 38 -37.01 -24.89 -0.90
CA ILE A 38 -36.61 -24.31 -2.18
C ILE A 38 -37.04 -22.84 -2.26
N VAL A 39 -38.29 -22.53 -1.88
CA VAL A 39 -38.81 -21.16 -1.89
C VAL A 39 -38.05 -20.28 -0.91
N LEU A 40 -37.84 -20.74 0.33
CA LEU A 40 -37.09 -20.01 1.35
C LEU A 40 -35.64 -19.76 0.93
N PHE A 41 -34.99 -20.79 0.40
CA PHE A 41 -33.60 -20.69 -0.06
C PHE A 41 -33.47 -19.74 -1.25
N SER A 42 -34.40 -19.79 -2.22
CA SER A 42 -34.44 -18.86 -3.35
C SER A 42 -34.60 -17.41 -2.88
N LEU A 43 -35.50 -17.17 -1.91
CA LEU A 43 -35.70 -15.85 -1.32
C LEU A 43 -34.43 -15.36 -0.62
N LEU A 44 -33.75 -16.23 0.14
CA LEU A 44 -32.50 -15.90 0.82
C LEU A 44 -31.40 -15.52 -0.17
N ILE A 45 -31.25 -16.25 -1.29
CA ILE A 45 -30.23 -15.93 -2.30
C ILE A 45 -30.51 -14.56 -2.94
N VAL A 46 -31.73 -14.38 -3.46
CA VAL A 46 -32.10 -13.18 -4.24
C VAL A 46 -32.17 -11.94 -3.36
N VAL A 47 -32.83 -12.04 -2.20
CA VAL A 47 -33.09 -10.87 -1.34
C VAL A 47 -31.93 -10.56 -0.42
N TYR A 48 -31.26 -11.59 0.13
CA TYR A 48 -30.23 -11.38 1.14
C TYR A 48 -28.83 -11.47 0.56
N LEU A 49 -28.43 -12.62 0.00
CA LEU A 49 -27.03 -12.84 -0.39
C LEU A 49 -26.60 -11.94 -1.56
N MET A 50 -27.38 -11.84 -2.63
CA MET A 50 -27.01 -11.02 -3.79
C MET A 50 -26.91 -9.54 -3.41
N ASN A 51 -27.89 -9.02 -2.67
CA ASN A 51 -27.87 -7.63 -2.21
C ASN A 51 -26.72 -7.34 -1.24
N LEU A 52 -26.43 -8.27 -0.33
CA LEU A 52 -25.29 -8.17 0.60
C LEU A 52 -23.95 -8.19 -0.16
N LEU A 53 -23.77 -9.14 -1.09
CA LEU A 53 -22.55 -9.27 -1.88
C LEU A 53 -22.32 -8.02 -2.73
N ILE A 54 -23.34 -7.50 -3.39
CA ILE A 54 -23.26 -6.26 -4.18
C ILE A 54 -22.89 -5.08 -3.27
N GLY A 55 -23.51 -4.94 -2.10
CA GLY A 55 -23.19 -3.87 -1.16
C GLY A 55 -21.76 -3.94 -0.61
N LEU A 56 -21.30 -5.13 -0.22
CA LEU A 56 -19.93 -5.35 0.24
C LEU A 56 -18.91 -5.10 -0.87
N LEU A 57 -19.19 -5.59 -2.09
CA LEU A 57 -18.32 -5.40 -3.24
C LEU A 57 -18.23 -3.92 -3.63
N SER A 58 -19.36 -3.20 -3.65
CA SER A 58 -19.40 -1.77 -3.90
C SER A 58 -18.54 -1.00 -2.91
N ASN A 59 -18.66 -1.29 -1.61
CA ASN A 59 -17.87 -0.66 -0.56
C ASN A 59 -16.36 -0.97 -0.70
N ALA A 60 -16.00 -2.21 -1.05
CA ALA A 60 -14.62 -2.59 -1.27
C ALA A 60 -14.01 -1.92 -2.52
N ILE A 61 -14.80 -1.78 -3.59
CA ILE A 61 -14.39 -1.06 -4.81
C ILE A 61 -14.19 0.43 -4.50
N GLU A 62 -15.10 1.06 -3.76
CA GLU A 62 -14.98 2.47 -3.39
C GLU A 62 -13.68 2.74 -2.61
N LYS A 63 -13.35 1.89 -1.63
CA LYS A 63 -12.11 1.99 -0.87
C LYS A 63 -10.85 1.82 -1.72
N ASN A 64 -10.90 1.00 -2.78
CA ASN A 64 -9.76 0.69 -3.63
C ASN A 64 -9.72 1.48 -4.95
N ASN A 65 -10.71 2.34 -5.23
CA ASN A 65 -10.74 3.24 -6.38
C ASN A 65 -9.85 4.47 -6.12
N ASN A 66 -8.62 4.24 -5.66
CA ASN A 66 -7.64 5.29 -5.48
C ASN A 66 -6.68 5.29 -6.67
N ARG A 67 -6.85 6.30 -7.53
CA ARG A 67 -5.96 6.54 -8.69
C ARG A 67 -4.49 6.59 -8.29
N VAL A 68 -4.17 7.11 -7.11
CA VAL A 68 -2.80 7.18 -6.59
C VAL A 68 -2.26 5.78 -6.30
N SER A 69 -3.02 4.94 -5.60
CA SER A 69 -2.63 3.56 -5.31
C SER A 69 -2.48 2.71 -6.58
N TYR A 70 -3.30 2.96 -7.60
CA TYR A 70 -3.15 2.32 -8.92
C TYR A 70 -1.83 2.72 -9.60
N LEU A 71 -1.49 4.01 -9.61
CA LEU A 71 -0.24 4.50 -10.20
C LEU A 71 0.99 3.97 -9.47
N ILE A 72 0.96 3.90 -8.13
CA ILE A 72 2.03 3.33 -7.31
C ILE A 72 2.24 1.85 -7.67
N GLN A 73 1.18 1.04 -7.70
CA GLN A 73 1.27 -0.38 -8.08
C GLN A 73 1.81 -0.54 -9.51
N LYS A 74 1.34 0.29 -10.45
CA LYS A 74 1.83 0.27 -11.82
C LYS A 74 3.32 0.60 -11.90
N ALA A 75 3.81 1.57 -11.12
CA ALA A 75 5.22 1.93 -11.05
C ALA A 75 6.06 0.80 -10.43
N GLN A 76 5.55 0.16 -9.38
CA GLN A 76 6.22 -0.97 -8.74
C GLN A 76 6.38 -2.15 -9.70
N ILE A 77 5.32 -2.52 -10.42
CA ILE A 77 5.38 -3.57 -11.44
C ILE A 77 6.37 -3.20 -12.56
N LEU A 78 6.36 -1.93 -13.00
CA LEU A 78 7.29 -1.47 -14.03
C LEU A 78 8.75 -1.58 -13.58
N ALA A 79 9.05 -1.18 -12.34
CA ALA A 79 10.39 -1.30 -11.75
C ALA A 79 10.84 -2.77 -11.63
N GLU A 80 9.92 -3.68 -11.30
CA GLU A 80 10.20 -5.12 -11.25
C GLU A 80 10.53 -5.68 -12.64
N ILE A 81 9.76 -5.27 -13.66
CA ILE A 81 10.02 -5.64 -15.06
C ILE A 81 11.38 -5.12 -15.52
N GLU A 82 11.72 -3.87 -15.18
CA GLU A 82 13.01 -3.27 -15.52
C GLU A 82 14.19 -3.96 -14.87
N LEU A 83 14.04 -4.37 -13.62
CA LEU A 83 15.12 -4.99 -12.86
C LEU A 83 15.35 -6.45 -13.27
N PHE A 84 14.28 -7.22 -13.46
CA PHE A 84 14.37 -8.68 -13.62
C PHE A 84 14.15 -9.20 -15.04
N TYR A 85 13.40 -8.49 -15.89
CA TYR A 85 12.94 -9.03 -17.18
C TYR A 85 13.52 -8.32 -18.41
N MET A 86 14.12 -7.13 -18.26
CA MET A 86 14.71 -6.39 -19.38
C MET A 86 16.23 -6.60 -19.55
N LEU A 87 16.66 -6.72 -20.81
CA LEU A 87 18.08 -6.83 -21.16
C LEU A 87 18.80 -5.46 -21.05
N PRO A 88 20.11 -5.43 -20.78
CA PRO A 88 20.84 -4.17 -20.55
C PRO A 88 20.76 -3.16 -21.71
N PHE A 89 20.61 -3.63 -22.96
CA PHE A 89 20.48 -2.74 -24.10
C PHE A 89 19.09 -2.11 -24.22
N GLN A 90 18.03 -2.81 -23.79
CA GLN A 90 16.66 -2.30 -23.82
C GLN A 90 16.49 -1.14 -22.83
N ARG A 91 17.12 -1.24 -21.65
CA ARG A 91 17.11 -0.17 -20.64
C ARG A 91 17.83 1.10 -21.07
N ARG A 92 18.75 1.02 -22.04
CA ARG A 92 19.49 2.18 -22.57
C ARG A 92 18.77 2.85 -23.74
N TRP A 93 17.58 2.37 -24.10
CA TRP A 93 16.87 2.90 -25.24
C TRP A 93 16.12 4.18 -24.86
N LYS A 94 16.65 5.33 -25.30
CA LYS A 94 16.17 6.66 -24.89
C LYS A 94 14.71 6.93 -25.22
N GLU A 95 14.19 6.33 -26.30
CA GLU A 95 12.78 6.40 -26.67
C GLU A 95 11.85 5.75 -25.63
N TRP A 96 12.29 4.71 -24.94
CA TRP A 96 11.50 3.97 -23.95
C TRP A 96 11.82 4.42 -22.51
N PHE A 97 13.06 4.81 -22.26
CA PHE A 97 13.57 5.30 -20.97
C PHE A 97 14.21 6.68 -21.16
N PRO A 98 13.42 7.76 -21.12
CA PRO A 98 13.97 9.10 -21.20
C PRO A 98 14.80 9.42 -19.95
N GLU A 99 15.88 10.17 -20.14
CA GLU A 99 16.77 10.60 -19.06
C GLU A 99 16.10 11.62 -18.13
N VAL A 100 15.12 12.38 -18.64
CA VAL A 100 14.39 13.43 -17.91
C VAL A 100 12.89 13.32 -18.21
N ILE A 101 12.06 13.35 -17.16
CA ILE A 101 10.60 13.36 -17.26
C ILE A 101 10.09 14.73 -16.82
N TYR A 102 9.41 15.44 -17.72
CA TYR A 102 8.75 16.70 -17.40
C TYR A 102 7.33 16.44 -16.90
N TYR A 103 7.01 16.95 -15.70
CA TYR A 103 5.67 16.92 -15.15
C TYR A 103 5.19 18.32 -14.80
N TYR A 104 4.00 18.67 -15.26
CA TYR A 104 3.35 19.94 -14.91
C TYR A 104 2.46 19.71 -13.70
N ALA A 105 2.69 20.48 -12.66
CA ALA A 105 1.91 20.46 -11.43
C ALA A 105 1.58 21.88 -11.00
N ASN A 106 0.38 22.09 -10.45
CA ASN A 106 -0.02 23.40 -9.95
C ASN A 106 0.73 23.70 -8.65
N LEU A 107 1.41 24.86 -8.61
CA LEU A 107 2.24 25.27 -7.47
C LEU A 107 1.44 25.36 -6.15
N ASP A 108 0.19 25.81 -6.21
CA ASP A 108 -0.67 25.93 -5.03
C ASP A 108 -1.10 24.55 -4.49
N GLU A 109 -1.39 23.62 -5.40
CA GLU A 109 -1.76 22.24 -5.07
C GLU A 109 -0.59 21.50 -4.43
N ILE A 110 0.61 21.62 -5.01
CA ILE A 110 1.84 21.04 -4.44
C ILE A 110 2.09 21.61 -3.05
N ARG A 111 2.00 22.93 -2.88
CA ARG A 111 2.24 23.58 -1.58
C ARG A 111 1.27 23.07 -0.51
N LYS A 112 0.00 22.89 -0.86
CA LYS A 112 -1.02 22.36 0.05
C LYS A 112 -0.70 20.93 0.47
N GLU A 113 -0.36 20.06 -0.48
CA GLU A 113 -0.05 18.66 -0.20
C GLU A 113 1.24 18.49 0.61
N VAL A 114 2.30 19.24 0.30
CA VAL A 114 3.55 19.19 1.07
C VAL A 114 3.32 19.61 2.52
N LYS A 115 2.51 20.65 2.77
CA LYS A 115 2.13 21.03 4.14
C LYS A 115 1.35 19.92 4.85
N ALA A 116 0.36 19.34 4.18
CA ALA A 116 -0.43 18.25 4.74
C ALA A 116 0.44 17.00 5.06
N MET A 117 1.41 16.66 4.20
CA MET A 117 2.35 15.57 4.44
C MET A 117 3.27 15.84 5.64
N MET A 118 3.72 17.09 5.82
CA MET A 118 4.51 17.49 6.99
C MET A 118 3.68 17.37 8.29
N GLU A 119 2.41 17.81 8.27
CA GLU A 119 1.50 17.68 9.42
C GLU A 119 1.25 16.21 9.79
N ARG A 120 1.07 15.34 8.79
CA ARG A 120 0.93 13.88 8.99
C ARG A 120 2.22 13.16 9.37
N LYS A 121 3.36 13.86 9.43
CA LYS A 121 4.71 13.29 9.62
C LYS A 121 5.10 12.24 8.56
N GLU A 122 4.49 12.31 7.39
CA GLU A 122 4.74 11.42 6.24
C GLU A 122 5.80 11.99 5.29
N TRP A 123 6.24 13.23 5.52
CA TRP A 123 7.31 13.88 4.75
C TRP A 123 8.69 13.33 5.11
N ASN A 124 8.91 12.04 4.84
CA ASN A 124 10.19 11.38 5.00
C ASN A 124 10.97 11.43 3.68
N ALA A 125 12.03 12.23 3.67
CA ALA A 125 12.85 12.49 2.48
C ALA A 125 14.34 12.25 2.79
N ASP A 126 14.64 11.30 3.68
CA ASP A 126 16.00 10.92 4.04
C ASP A 126 16.81 10.38 2.84
N VAL A 127 16.11 9.95 1.76
CA VAL A 127 16.72 9.40 0.55
C VAL A 127 17.34 10.48 -0.35
N PHE A 128 16.78 11.70 -0.37
CA PHE A 128 17.24 12.81 -1.24
C PHE A 128 17.12 14.19 -0.57
N PRO A 129 18.02 14.52 0.37
CA PRO A 129 17.95 15.75 1.16
C PRO A 129 18.10 17.03 0.33
N GLU A 130 18.94 17.01 -0.71
CA GLU A 130 19.18 18.17 -1.59
C GLU A 130 17.93 18.53 -2.42
N LEU A 131 17.30 17.52 -3.04
CA LEU A 131 16.08 17.72 -3.82
C LEU A 131 14.93 18.26 -2.96
N LYS A 132 14.87 17.81 -1.71
CA LYS A 132 13.89 18.29 -0.72
C LYS A 132 14.08 19.78 -0.43
N SER A 133 15.31 20.22 -0.15
CA SER A 133 15.57 21.64 0.09
C SER A 133 15.23 22.50 -1.12
N ASP A 134 15.60 22.06 -2.32
CA ASP A 134 15.32 22.79 -3.56
C ASP A 134 13.82 22.92 -3.83
N LEU A 135 13.06 21.86 -3.58
CA LEU A 135 11.61 21.86 -3.73
C LEU A 135 10.94 22.82 -2.72
N LEU A 136 11.35 22.77 -1.45
CA LEU A 136 10.79 23.66 -0.42
C LEU A 136 11.11 25.13 -0.70
N ASN A 137 12.31 25.42 -1.19
CA ASN A 137 12.70 26.76 -1.65
C ASN A 137 11.84 27.24 -2.81
N LYS A 138 11.61 26.40 -3.83
CA LYS A 138 10.73 26.73 -4.97
C LYS A 138 9.26 26.91 -4.56
N LEU A 139 8.81 26.20 -3.53
CA LEU A 139 7.44 26.32 -3.00
C LEU A 139 7.27 27.49 -2.01
N TYR A 140 8.35 28.19 -1.67
CA TYR A 140 8.37 29.23 -0.64
C TYR A 140 7.81 28.75 0.71
N ILE A 141 8.11 27.50 1.07
CA ILE A 141 7.71 26.92 2.36
C ILE A 141 8.88 27.15 3.33
N GLN A 142 8.67 27.98 4.36
CA GLN A 142 9.64 28.11 5.45
C GLN A 142 9.81 26.74 6.12
N GLN A 143 11.02 26.20 6.05
CA GLN A 143 11.41 25.15 6.99
C GLN A 143 11.41 25.80 8.37
N ASN A 144 10.58 25.30 9.29
CA ASN A 144 10.70 25.69 10.70
C ASN A 144 12.12 25.31 11.14
N THR A 145 12.97 26.34 11.28
CA THR A 145 14.40 26.28 11.59
C THR A 145 14.69 25.55 12.89
N GLU A 146 13.68 25.36 13.74
CA GLU A 146 13.75 24.66 15.02
C GLU A 146 14.17 23.19 14.87
N ASN A 147 13.71 22.48 13.83
CA ASN A 147 14.09 21.08 13.61
C ASN A 147 15.53 20.95 13.10
N THR A 148 15.97 21.86 12.24
CA THR A 148 17.34 21.86 11.69
C THR A 148 18.35 22.23 12.78
N ALA A 149 18.04 23.24 13.60
CA ALA A 149 18.87 23.62 14.75
C ALA A 149 18.95 22.51 15.81
N GLN A 150 17.85 21.80 16.06
CA GLN A 150 17.85 20.63 16.96
C GLN A 150 18.65 19.46 16.38
N GLN A 151 18.56 19.21 15.07
CA GLN A 151 19.37 18.20 14.39
C GLN A 151 20.87 18.54 14.43
N GLU A 152 21.24 19.81 14.26
CA GLU A 152 22.63 20.28 14.40
C GLU A 152 23.12 20.19 15.84
N LEU A 153 22.31 20.59 16.83
CA LEU A 153 22.61 20.40 18.26
C LEU A 153 22.82 18.94 18.62
N ASN A 154 22.00 18.04 18.09
CA ASN A 154 22.13 16.61 18.33
C ASN A 154 23.40 16.04 17.71
N LYS A 155 23.78 16.47 16.49
CA LYS A 155 25.05 16.09 15.86
C LYS A 155 26.24 16.59 16.68
N LEU A 156 26.22 17.84 17.14
CA LEU A 156 27.28 18.42 17.97
C LEU A 156 27.42 17.70 19.32
N ASN A 157 26.31 17.36 19.97
CA ASN A 157 26.33 16.60 21.23
C ASN A 157 26.90 15.19 21.07
N ILE A 158 26.57 14.49 19.98
CA ILE A 158 27.15 13.17 19.69
C ILE A 158 28.66 13.27 19.48
N GLN A 159 29.11 14.31 18.76
CA GLN A 159 30.51 14.56 18.46
C GLN A 159 31.31 14.96 19.71
N GLN A 160 30.73 15.76 20.61
CA GLN A 160 31.33 16.06 21.91
C GLN A 160 31.46 14.82 22.78
N ASN A 161 30.41 14.00 22.86
CA ASN A 161 30.45 12.77 23.65
C ASN A 161 31.51 11.76 23.15
N THR A 162 31.74 11.69 21.84
CA THR A 162 32.80 10.83 21.27
C THR A 162 34.19 11.35 21.65
N VAL A 163 34.42 12.66 21.51
CA VAL A 163 35.69 13.27 21.92
C VAL A 163 35.94 13.11 23.43
N GLN A 164 34.91 13.25 24.27
CA GLN A 164 35.03 13.01 25.71
C GLN A 164 35.43 11.56 26.04
N GLN A 165 34.87 10.59 25.32
CA GLN A 165 35.20 9.17 25.49
C GLN A 165 36.62 8.86 25.06
N ASP A 166 37.08 9.44 23.95
CA ASP A 166 38.46 9.28 23.47
C ASP A 166 39.48 9.88 24.46
N ILE A 167 39.15 11.02 25.08
CA ILE A 167 40.00 11.65 26.11
C ILE A 167 40.05 10.80 27.39
N ALA A 168 38.92 10.24 27.83
CA ALA A 168 38.86 9.38 29.01
C ALA A 168 39.69 8.09 28.83
N GLN A 169 39.59 7.44 27.66
CA GLN A 169 40.37 6.24 27.34
C GLN A 169 41.87 6.53 27.23
N ASN A 170 42.25 7.72 26.77
CA ASN A 170 43.65 8.11 26.68
C ASN A 170 44.26 8.45 28.06
N SER A 171 43.45 9.01 28.98
CA SER A 171 43.86 9.24 30.36
C SER A 171 44.12 7.93 31.11
N ASP A 172 43.22 6.95 30.98
CA ASP A 172 43.38 5.64 31.62
C ASP A 172 44.62 4.87 31.10
N ASN A 173 44.94 5.03 29.81
CA ASN A 173 46.15 4.44 29.21
C ASN A 173 47.44 5.13 29.66
N GLN A 174 47.42 6.45 29.94
CA GLN A 174 48.60 7.16 30.46
C GLN A 174 48.90 6.84 31.91
N ASP A 175 47.89 6.58 32.74
CA ASP A 175 48.07 6.14 34.12
C ASP A 175 48.58 4.68 34.19
N PHE A 176 48.15 3.82 33.27
CA PHE A 176 48.68 2.46 33.12
C PHE A 176 50.18 2.44 32.71
N CYS A 177 50.63 3.38 31.87
CA CYS A 177 52.04 3.50 31.48
C CYS A 177 52.95 4.13 32.55
N ARG A 178 52.40 4.69 33.64
CA ARG A 178 53.19 5.23 34.77
C ARG A 178 53.36 4.24 35.94
N SER A 179 52.69 3.09 35.91
CA SER A 179 52.74 2.08 36.98
C SER A 179 53.75 0.93 36.76
N HIS A 180 54.67 1.05 35.80
CA HIS A 180 55.76 0.09 35.58
C HIS A 180 57.13 0.75 35.52
#